data_AF-A0A7Y2QA66-F1
#
_entry.id   AF-A0A7Y2QA66-F1
#
_cell.length_a   1.000
_cell.length_b   1.000
_cell.length_c   1.000
_cell.angle_alpha   90.00
_cell.angle_beta   90.00
_cell.angle_gamma   90.00
#
_symmetry.space_group_name_H-M   'P 1'
#
loop_
_entity.id
_entity.type
_entity.pdbx_description
1 polymer ?
#
loop_
_entity_poly.entity_id
_entity_poly.type
_entity_poly.pdbx_seq_one_letter_code
_entity_poly.pdbx_strand_id
1 'polypeptide(L)' 'MSPSRERSRRWRRRRASGRAVFRIEADEAAVVDMLVGSGHLSLSAADDPEQVRLALEQLVSSLVAMDIHLT' A
#
# COMPACT_ATOMS: atom_id res chain seq x y z
N MET A 1 25.63 17.67 -7.66
CA MET A 1 24.46 17.24 -8.46
C MET A 1 23.27 18.12 -8.11
N SER A 2 22.55 18.68 -9.10
CA SER A 2 21.44 19.60 -8.81
C SER A 2 20.19 18.86 -8.31
N PRO A 3 19.54 19.30 -7.21
CA PRO A 3 18.35 18.65 -6.62
C PRO A 3 17.15 18.51 -7.58
N SER A 4 17.08 19.35 -8.60
CA SER A 4 16.04 19.33 -9.64
C SER A 4 16.22 18.16 -10.63
N ARG A 5 17.47 17.78 -10.94
CA ARG A 5 17.78 16.63 -11.79
C ARG A 5 17.45 15.30 -11.10
N GLU A 6 17.66 15.21 -9.79
CA GLU A 6 17.36 14.00 -9.01
C GLU A 6 15.84 13.74 -8.90
N ARG A 7 15.06 14.80 -8.64
CA ARG A 7 13.59 14.73 -8.65
C ARG A 7 13.03 14.27 -10.01
N SER A 8 13.57 14.82 -11.09
CA SER A 8 13.17 14.48 -12.46
C SER A 8 13.52 13.02 -12.81
N ARG A 9 14.66 12.51 -12.33
CA ARG A 9 15.04 11.11 -12.48
C ARG A 9 14.11 10.15 -11.73
N ARG A 10 13.76 10.45 -10.47
CA ARG A 10 12.81 9.65 -9.70
C ARG A 10 11.42 9.65 -10.31
N TRP A 11 10.96 10.80 -10.81
CA TRP A 11 9.66 10.89 -11.48
C TRP A 11 9.61 10.06 -12.77
N ARG A 12 10.63 10.16 -13.64
CA ARG A 12 10.70 9.34 -14.87
C ARG A 12 10.77 7.85 -14.57
N ARG A 13 11.54 7.42 -13.57
CA ARG A 13 11.61 6.00 -13.16
C ARG A 13 10.27 5.47 -12.65
N ARG A 14 9.54 6.27 -11.85
CA ARG A 14 8.19 5.90 -11.38
C ARG A 14 7.18 5.79 -12.52
N ARG A 15 7.28 6.66 -13.52
CA ARG A 15 6.38 6.62 -14.69
C ARG A 15 6.71 5.45 -15.62
N ALA A 16 7.99 5.13 -15.77
CA ALA A 16 8.45 4.02 -16.60
C ALA A 16 8.04 2.63 -16.07
N SER A 17 7.73 2.49 -14.77
CA SER A 17 7.23 1.23 -14.21
C SER A 17 5.72 1.02 -14.39
N GLY A 18 5.02 1.95 -15.07
CA GLY A 18 3.57 1.86 -15.30
C GLY A 18 2.71 2.03 -14.03
N ARG A 19 3.31 2.36 -12.88
CA ARG A 19 2.60 2.45 -11.60
C ARG A 19 1.94 3.83 -11.46
N ALA A 20 0.61 3.85 -11.44
CA ALA A 20 -0.17 5.01 -11.02
C ALA A 20 -0.20 5.08 -9.48
N VAL A 21 0.01 6.27 -8.93
CA VAL A 21 -0.14 6.51 -7.49
C VAL A 21 -1.50 7.18 -7.29
N PHE A 22 -2.40 6.49 -6.63
CA PHE A 22 -3.68 7.04 -6.19
C PHE A 22 -3.57 7.44 -4.73
N ARG A 23 -3.98 8.66 -4.41
CA ARG A 23 -4.20 9.07 -3.02
C ARG A 23 -5.65 8.77 -2.70
N ILE A 24 -5.85 8.02 -1.62
CA ILE A 24 -7.15 7.72 -1.05
C ILE A 24 -7.16 8.25 0.39
N GLU A 25 -8.31 8.73 0.81
CA GLU A 25 -8.60 9.02 2.21
C GLU A 25 -9.45 7.87 2.74
N ALA A 26 -9.05 7.34 3.89
CA ALA A 26 -9.73 6.23 4.56
C ALA A 26 -9.77 6.49 6.06
N ASP A 27 -10.81 6.00 6.72
CA ASP A 27 -10.87 5.96 8.18
C ASP A 27 -9.90 4.88 8.68
N GLU A 28 -8.87 5.32 9.38
CA GLU A 28 -7.81 4.45 9.89
C GLU A 28 -8.36 3.39 10.84
N ALA A 29 -9.32 3.74 11.71
CA ALA A 29 -9.89 2.79 12.67
C ALA A 29 -10.67 1.68 11.94
N ALA A 30 -11.47 2.05 10.95
CA ALA A 30 -12.21 1.09 10.14
C ALA A 30 -11.28 0.17 9.33
N VAL A 31 -10.13 0.69 8.86
CA VAL A 31 -9.11 -0.11 8.17
C VAL A 31 -8.47 -1.12 9.13
N VAL A 32 -8.13 -0.69 10.34
CA VAL A 32 -7.55 -1.59 11.36
C VAL A 32 -8.53 -2.71 11.72
N ASP A 33 -9.80 -2.37 12.01
CA ASP A 33 -10.84 -3.35 12.34
C ASP A 33 -11.03 -4.39 11.23
N MET A 34 -11.03 -3.92 9.98
CA MET A 34 -11.15 -4.79 8.80
C MET A 34 -9.93 -5.72 8.65
N LEU A 35 -8.70 -5.21 8.84
CA LEU A 35 -7.48 -6.02 8.77
C LEU A 35 -7.41 -7.07 9.88
N VAL A 36 -7.89 -6.75 11.09
CA VAL A 36 -7.98 -7.70 12.20
C VAL A 36 -9.07 -8.74 11.90
N GLY A 37 -10.25 -8.29 11.48
CA GLY A 37 -11.39 -9.17 11.14
C GLY A 37 -11.09 -10.13 10.00
N SER A 38 -10.23 -9.75 9.05
CA SER A 38 -9.78 -10.61 7.95
C SER A 38 -8.57 -11.49 8.31
N GLY A 39 -8.01 -11.35 9.51
CA GLY A 39 -6.84 -12.09 9.97
C GLY A 39 -5.50 -11.66 9.33
N HIS A 40 -5.44 -10.48 8.71
CA HIS A 40 -4.21 -9.92 8.16
C HIS A 40 -3.39 -9.14 9.18
N LEU A 41 -4.02 -8.71 10.28
CA LEU A 41 -3.37 -8.03 11.38
C LEU A 41 -3.74 -8.71 12.71
N SER A 42 -2.76 -8.93 13.58
CA SER A 42 -3.03 -9.37 14.96
C SER A 42 -3.59 -8.21 15.77
N LEU A 43 -4.56 -8.46 16.64
CA LEU A 43 -5.09 -7.45 17.56
C LEU A 43 -3.99 -6.79 18.41
N SER A 44 -2.96 -7.54 18.78
CA SER A 44 -1.81 -7.02 19.54
C SER A 44 -0.92 -6.05 18.76
N ALA A 45 -1.09 -5.97 17.45
CA ALA A 45 -0.33 -5.11 16.54
C ALA A 45 -1.21 -3.98 15.96
N ALA A 46 -2.46 -3.85 16.40
CA ALA A 46 -3.44 -2.89 15.88
C ALA A 46 -3.01 -1.42 16.08
N ASP A 47 -2.27 -1.14 17.14
CA ASP A 47 -1.80 0.21 17.48
C ASP A 47 -0.42 0.55 16.85
N ASP A 48 0.22 -0.39 16.14
CA ASP A 48 1.49 -0.15 15.46
C ASP A 48 1.26 0.27 13.99
N PRO A 49 1.47 1.54 13.64
CA PRO A 49 1.15 2.05 12.30
C PRO A 49 1.99 1.41 11.20
N GLU A 50 3.21 0.93 11.49
CA GLU A 50 4.00 0.21 10.49
C GLU A 50 3.44 -1.18 10.23
N GLN A 51 2.92 -1.86 11.25
CA GLN A 51 2.27 -3.15 11.09
C GLN A 51 0.96 -3.04 10.31
N VAL A 52 0.15 -2.00 10.60
CA VAL A 52 -1.06 -1.69 9.84
C VAL A 52 -0.73 -1.44 8.37
N ARG A 53 0.31 -0.65 8.08
CA ARG A 53 0.78 -0.39 6.70
C ARG A 53 1.18 -1.69 5.99
N LEU A 54 1.98 -2.53 6.63
CA LEU A 54 2.45 -3.78 6.05
C LEU A 54 1.29 -4.76 5.78
N ALA A 55 0.34 -4.89 6.72
CA ALA A 55 -0.84 -5.72 6.55
C ALA A 55 -1.72 -5.24 5.39
N LEU A 56 -1.92 -3.92 5.25
CA LEU A 56 -2.65 -3.33 4.13
C LEU A 56 -1.94 -3.58 2.79
N GLU A 57 -0.61 -3.42 2.74
CA GLU A 57 0.18 -3.71 1.53
C GLU A 57 0.07 -5.18 1.12
N GLN A 58 0.08 -6.11 2.08
CA GLN A 58 -0.10 -7.53 1.83
C GLN A 58 -1.50 -7.85 1.29
N LEU A 59 -2.55 -7.29 1.91
CA LEU A 59 -3.92 -7.47 1.44
C LEU A 59 -4.08 -6.98 0.00
N VAL A 60 -3.63 -5.75 -0.29
CA VAL A 60 -3.71 -5.18 -1.65
C VAL A 60 -2.93 -6.04 -2.64
N SER A 61 -1.74 -6.51 -2.28
CA SER A 61 -0.96 -7.40 -3.14
C SER A 61 -1.67 -8.72 -3.40
N SER A 62 -2.34 -9.30 -2.40
CA SER A 62 -3.13 -10.52 -2.53
C SER A 62 -4.31 -10.32 -3.48
N LEU A 63 -5.08 -9.25 -3.30
CA LEU A 63 -6.22 -8.91 -4.14
C LEU A 63 -5.82 -8.73 -5.61
N VAL A 64 -4.74 -7.98 -5.85
CA VAL A 64 -4.21 -7.78 -7.21
C VAL A 64 -3.73 -9.09 -7.83
N ALA A 65 -3.09 -9.97 -7.05
CA ALA A 65 -2.64 -11.27 -7.55
C ALA A 65 -3.82 -12.20 -7.90
N MET A 66 -4.90 -12.18 -7.10
CA MET A 66 -6.11 -12.95 -7.38
C MET A 66 -6.82 -12.48 -8.65
N ASP A 67 -6.91 -11.16 -8.88
CA ASP A 67 -7.52 -10.61 -10.11
C ASP A 67 -6.77 -11.05 -11.37
N ILE A 68 -5.43 -11.10 -11.32
CA ILE A 68 -4.59 -11.54 -12.46
C ILE A 68 -4.82 -13.03 -12.80
N HIS A 69 -5.32 -13.84 -11.87
CA HIS A 69 -5.58 -15.27 -12.10
C HIS A 69 -7.00 -15.55 -12.60
N LEU A 70 -7.91 -14.56 -12.54
CA LEU A 70 -9.29 -14.68 -13.00
C LEU A 70 -9.54 -14.10 -14.41
N THR A 71 -8.55 -13.39 -14.97
CA THR A 71 -8.53 -12.84 -16.34
C THR A 71 -7.69 -13.68 -17.28
#